data_AF-A0A926E508-F1
#
_entry.id   AF-A0A926E508-F1
#
_cell.length_a   1.000
_cell.length_b   1.000
_cell.length_c   1.000
_cell.angle_alpha   90.00
_cell.angle_beta   90.00
_cell.angle_gamma   90.00
#
_symmetry.space_group_name_H-M   'P 1'
#
loop_
_entity.id
_entity.type
_entity.pdbx_description
1 polymer ?
#
loop_
_entity_poly.entity_id
_entity_poly.type
_entity_poly.pdbx_seq_one_letter_code
_entity_poly.pdbx_strand_id
1 'polypeptide(L)'
;MKKENNTPEKQAKTYDIEEYRRKKQRKKWRNRLITGLTVVVILVGVAVGIYFYQNYDLQGLMESAKGSSDSEGTGTLSQSFPVSLTGITPLSISQSGDNLVLLTNEEEMLYSGGNAGHHFNHRFTNPVVRQAGGRILTYDRGGYGYRIDSGSGLHLNSRMENTILTGTISEKRSYAIVTKEARYAGSVTVYSKGNEEILKWYSASEQIADVAISPDDRYLAVACVGFEGGVLSSKLYVIDLKRQSEEAKAVITFSGALPVALDYKKNGQIHLVTDVGVGIVSKDFSSQRTAAYANGLYQYHFTNDRTYVLTTDTNSVSCSILMTDGETEKVATLKGEVLDVSDNGKNLFVLGKSVITVLDRELSATGTLKVSNDVYGIEAIGGSVYLLSSNSLDVMSADPEKAEESSPASEGENSAPQPAAS
;
A
#
# COMPACT_ATOMS: atom_id res chain seq x y z
N MET A 1 -121.28 -1.85 28.42
CA MET A 1 -120.45 -1.35 29.54
C MET A 1 -119.48 -2.44 29.98
N LYS A 2 -118.17 -2.30 29.70
CA LYS A 2 -117.08 -2.74 30.60
C LYS A 2 -115.71 -2.37 30.03
N LYS A 3 -115.15 -1.35 30.69
CA LYS A 3 -113.75 -1.07 31.08
C LYS A 3 -112.61 -1.45 30.14
N GLU A 4 -111.89 -0.38 29.77
CA GLU A 4 -110.47 -0.36 29.42
C GLU A 4 -109.59 -1.14 30.43
N ASN A 5 -108.55 -1.78 29.89
CA ASN A 5 -107.31 -2.01 30.61
C ASN A 5 -106.16 -1.54 29.70
N ASN A 6 -105.41 -0.57 30.20
CA ASN A 6 -104.30 0.10 29.52
C ASN A 6 -102.99 -0.51 30.04
N THR A 7 -102.06 -0.86 29.15
CA THR A 7 -100.67 -1.19 29.51
C THR A 7 -99.77 -0.68 28.38
N PRO A 8 -98.68 0.07 28.66
CA PRO A 8 -98.05 0.92 27.66
C PRO A 8 -97.07 0.16 26.74
N GLU A 9 -97.21 0.37 25.43
CA GLU A 9 -96.25 -0.09 24.41
C GLU A 9 -94.93 0.72 24.48
N LYS A 10 -93.81 0.00 24.57
CA LYS A 10 -92.46 0.55 24.39
C LYS A 10 -92.21 0.83 22.90
N GLN A 11 -91.95 2.09 22.56
CA GLN A 11 -91.53 2.51 21.21
C GLN A 11 -90.18 1.89 20.81
N ALA A 12 -90.15 1.22 19.65
CA ALA A 12 -88.95 0.68 19.05
C ALA A 12 -88.18 1.77 18.26
N LYS A 13 -86.87 1.91 18.52
CA LYS A 13 -85.96 2.75 17.72
C LYS A 13 -85.64 2.05 16.40
N THR A 14 -86.07 2.64 15.29
CA THR A 14 -85.70 2.22 13.93
C THR A 14 -84.23 2.57 13.65
N TYR A 15 -83.41 1.56 13.39
CA TYR A 15 -82.03 1.75 12.93
C TYR A 15 -82.00 1.82 11.40
N ASP A 16 -81.40 2.89 10.88
CA ASP A 16 -81.25 3.12 9.43
C ASP A 16 -80.23 2.16 8.82
N ILE A 17 -80.73 1.16 8.09
CA ILE A 17 -79.97 0.04 7.52
C ILE A 17 -79.01 0.52 6.41
N GLU A 18 -79.30 1.65 5.77
CA GLU A 18 -78.48 2.20 4.69
C GLU A 18 -77.17 2.80 5.18
N GLU A 19 -77.19 3.46 6.35
CA GLU A 19 -76.01 4.03 6.98
C GLU A 19 -75.00 2.94 7.41
N TYR A 20 -75.51 1.81 7.90
CA TYR A 20 -74.70 0.66 8.29
C TYR A 20 -74.02 -0.01 7.07
N ARG A 21 -74.72 -0.11 5.93
CA ARG A 21 -74.16 -0.69 4.69
C ARG A 21 -73.03 0.18 4.11
N ARG A 22 -73.18 1.52 4.09
CA ARG A 22 -72.15 2.46 3.60
C ARG A 22 -70.88 2.43 4.47
N LYS A 23 -71.01 2.35 5.80
CA LYS A 23 -69.87 2.21 6.73
C LYS A 23 -69.12 0.88 6.54
N LYS A 24 -69.84 -0.23 6.31
CA LYS A 24 -69.24 -1.56 6.09
C LYS A 24 -68.49 -1.67 4.76
N GLN A 25 -69.00 -1.07 3.68
CA GLN A 25 -68.31 -1.04 2.38
C GLN A 25 -67.04 -0.17 2.41
N ARG A 26 -67.08 1.01 3.02
CA ARG A 26 -65.89 1.87 3.19
C ARG A 26 -64.80 1.21 4.02
N LYS A 27 -65.16 0.45 5.06
CA LYS A 27 -64.20 -0.32 5.87
C LYS A 27 -63.56 -1.47 5.09
N LYS A 28 -64.34 -2.19 4.26
CA LYS A 28 -63.80 -3.24 3.37
C LYS A 28 -62.87 -2.67 2.30
N TRP A 29 -63.22 -1.53 1.71
CA TRP A 29 -62.42 -0.87 0.68
C TRP A 29 -61.12 -0.28 1.26
N ARG A 30 -61.20 0.35 2.43
CA ARG A 30 -60.03 0.83 3.18
C ARG A 30 -59.08 -0.30 3.59
N ASN A 31 -59.60 -1.43 4.05
CA ASN A 31 -58.74 -2.57 4.39
C ASN A 31 -58.06 -3.16 3.14
N ARG A 32 -58.74 -3.23 2.00
CA ARG A 32 -58.12 -3.65 0.72
C ARG A 32 -57.02 -2.69 0.27
N LEU A 33 -57.22 -1.39 0.43
CA LEU A 33 -56.19 -0.38 0.15
C LEU A 33 -54.99 -0.51 1.08
N ILE A 34 -55.21 -0.69 2.39
CA ILE A 34 -54.14 -0.87 3.36
C ILE A 34 -53.34 -2.14 3.04
N THR A 35 -54.02 -3.27 2.78
CA THR A 35 -53.35 -4.53 2.41
C THR A 35 -52.58 -4.38 1.10
N GLY A 36 -53.13 -3.68 0.10
CA GLY A 36 -52.42 -3.39 -1.16
C GLY A 36 -51.17 -2.56 -0.92
N LEU A 37 -51.25 -1.53 -0.08
CA LEU A 37 -50.10 -0.69 0.28
C LEU A 37 -49.03 -1.51 1.03
N THR A 38 -49.43 -2.44 1.90
CA THR A 38 -48.47 -3.29 2.63
C THR A 38 -47.70 -4.21 1.68
N VAL A 39 -48.38 -4.79 0.69
CA VAL A 39 -47.75 -5.65 -0.32
C VAL A 39 -46.77 -4.85 -1.18
N VAL A 40 -47.12 -3.62 -1.57
CA VAL A 40 -46.21 -2.74 -2.33
C VAL A 40 -44.96 -2.39 -1.52
N VAL A 41 -45.09 -2.07 -0.23
CA VAL A 41 -43.93 -1.79 0.64
C VAL A 41 -43.02 -3.02 0.76
N ILE A 42 -43.59 -4.22 0.90
CA ILE A 42 -42.81 -5.47 0.94
C ILE A 42 -42.08 -5.69 -0.39
N LEU A 43 -42.74 -5.50 -1.53
CA LEU A 43 -42.13 -5.64 -2.85
C LEU A 43 -41.00 -4.63 -3.09
N VAL A 44 -41.17 -3.39 -2.66
CA VAL A 44 -40.11 -2.38 -2.70
C VAL A 44 -38.95 -2.78 -1.79
N GLY A 45 -39.21 -3.27 -0.58
CA GLY A 45 -38.17 -3.77 0.33
C GLY A 45 -37.39 -4.95 -0.24
N VAL A 46 -38.08 -5.88 -0.92
CA VAL A 46 -37.44 -7.01 -1.62
C VAL A 46 -36.62 -6.54 -2.81
N ALA A 47 -37.14 -5.61 -3.63
CA ALA A 47 -36.40 -5.05 -4.77
C ALA A 47 -35.16 -4.27 -4.32
N VAL A 48 -35.27 -3.50 -3.23
CA VAL A 48 -34.14 -2.84 -2.58
C VAL A 48 -33.15 -3.87 -2.03
N GLY A 49 -33.62 -4.92 -1.37
CA GLY A 49 -32.77 -6.01 -0.89
C GLY A 49 -32.01 -6.73 -2.00
N ILE A 50 -32.67 -7.00 -3.14
CA ILE A 50 -32.04 -7.60 -4.33
C ILE A 50 -31.04 -6.62 -4.96
N TYR A 51 -31.39 -5.33 -5.06
CA TYR A 51 -30.47 -4.31 -5.56
C TYR A 51 -29.22 -4.20 -4.68
N PHE A 52 -29.38 -4.19 -3.36
CA PHE A 52 -28.24 -4.20 -2.44
C PHE A 52 -27.45 -5.52 -2.52
N TYR A 53 -28.10 -6.67 -2.67
CA TYR A 53 -27.43 -7.96 -2.82
C TYR A 53 -26.65 -8.09 -4.13
N GLN A 54 -27.16 -7.52 -5.23
CA GLN A 54 -26.48 -7.53 -6.53
C GLN A 54 -25.35 -6.50 -6.62
N ASN A 55 -25.50 -5.36 -5.93
CA ASN A 55 -24.58 -4.22 -6.05
C ASN A 55 -23.58 -4.13 -4.89
N TYR A 56 -23.81 -4.83 -3.78
CA TYR A 56 -22.90 -4.96 -2.65
C TYR A 56 -22.72 -6.44 -2.31
N ASP A 57 -21.49 -6.92 -2.35
CA ASP A 57 -21.14 -8.26 -1.88
C ASP A 57 -21.35 -8.34 -0.36
N LEU A 58 -22.55 -8.76 0.04
CA LEU A 58 -22.91 -8.92 1.47
C LEU A 58 -22.00 -9.95 2.18
N GLN A 59 -21.33 -10.84 1.44
CA GLN A 59 -20.34 -11.75 2.02
C GLN A 59 -19.11 -10.98 2.51
N GLY A 60 -18.60 -10.02 1.72
CA GLY A 60 -17.51 -9.15 2.13
C GLY A 60 -17.83 -8.28 3.35
N LEU A 61 -19.10 -7.90 3.52
CA LEU A 61 -19.56 -7.11 4.67
C LEU A 61 -19.73 -7.97 5.95
N MET A 62 -20.11 -9.24 5.83
CA MET A 62 -20.12 -10.20 6.95
C MET A 62 -18.71 -10.66 7.34
N GLU A 63 -17.78 -10.79 6.38
CA GLU A 63 -16.35 -11.04 6.66
C GLU A 63 -15.71 -9.82 7.34
N SER A 64 -16.06 -8.59 6.92
CA SER A 64 -15.55 -7.38 7.55
C SER A 64 -16.18 -7.08 8.92
N ALA A 65 -17.38 -7.60 9.20
CA ALA A 65 -18.06 -7.48 10.51
C ALA A 65 -17.64 -8.59 11.50
N LYS A 66 -17.07 -9.70 11.02
CA LYS A 66 -16.36 -10.70 11.86
C LYS A 66 -14.89 -10.31 12.06
N GLY A 67 -14.68 -9.06 12.47
CA GLY A 67 -13.40 -8.67 13.08
C GLY A 67 -13.13 -9.58 14.28
N SER A 68 -11.98 -10.26 14.24
CA SER A 68 -11.44 -11.18 15.25
C SER A 68 -12.27 -12.43 15.57
N SER A 69 -11.94 -13.55 14.92
CA SER A 69 -11.57 -14.85 15.52
C SER A 69 -11.46 -15.89 14.39
N ASP A 70 -10.38 -16.66 14.42
CA ASP A 70 -10.08 -17.83 13.59
C ASP A 70 -9.48 -17.56 12.20
N SER A 71 -8.20 -17.19 12.21
CA SER A 71 -7.27 -17.55 11.13
C SER A 71 -6.96 -19.05 11.23
N GLU A 72 -7.77 -19.90 10.59
CA GLU A 72 -7.37 -21.25 10.22
C GLU A 72 -6.70 -21.21 8.83
N GLY A 73 -5.40 -21.52 8.79
CA GLY A 73 -4.57 -21.51 7.58
C GLY A 73 -3.08 -21.70 7.88
N THR A 74 -2.74 -22.90 8.35
CA THR A 74 -1.42 -23.54 8.55
C THR A 74 -0.13 -22.83 8.10
N GLY A 75 0.61 -22.35 9.11
CA GLY A 75 2.04 -22.00 9.05
C GLY A 75 2.44 -21.17 10.26
N THR A 76 2.69 -21.79 11.42
CA THR A 76 3.29 -21.06 12.56
C THR A 76 4.74 -20.77 12.22
N LEU A 77 4.98 -19.67 11.52
CA LEU A 77 6.33 -19.13 11.37
C LEU A 77 6.90 -18.84 12.75
N SER A 78 8.18 -19.20 12.94
CA SER A 78 8.87 -18.97 14.21
C SER A 78 8.72 -17.51 14.63
N GLN A 79 8.37 -17.29 15.90
CA GLN A 79 8.21 -15.95 16.46
C GLN A 79 9.55 -15.22 16.69
N SER A 80 10.67 -15.88 16.40
CA SER A 80 12.03 -15.36 16.52
C SER A 80 12.85 -15.70 15.27
N PHE A 81 13.77 -14.82 14.90
CA PHE A 81 14.72 -15.02 13.82
C PHE A 81 15.71 -16.16 14.14
N PRO A 82 16.20 -16.92 13.14
CA PRO A 82 15.78 -16.86 11.74
C PRO A 82 14.36 -17.41 11.53
N VAL A 83 13.64 -16.81 10.59
CA VAL A 83 12.31 -17.26 10.15
C VAL A 83 12.49 -18.18 8.95
N SER A 84 11.96 -19.42 9.02
CA SER A 84 11.98 -20.35 7.88
C SER A 84 10.90 -19.97 6.87
N LEU A 85 11.30 -19.76 5.61
CA LEU A 85 10.41 -19.47 4.48
C LEU A 85 10.19 -20.71 3.60
N THR A 86 10.45 -21.91 4.13
CA THR A 86 10.30 -23.16 3.36
C THR A 86 8.85 -23.32 2.88
N GLY A 87 8.65 -23.36 1.56
CA GLY A 87 7.32 -23.46 0.95
C GLY A 87 6.58 -22.13 0.81
N ILE A 88 7.20 -21.01 1.21
CA ILE A 88 6.68 -19.65 1.05
C ILE A 88 7.51 -18.97 -0.03
N THR A 89 6.88 -18.20 -0.92
CA THR A 89 7.62 -17.43 -1.93
C THR A 89 7.75 -15.98 -1.46
N PRO A 90 8.88 -15.58 -0.85
CA PRO A 90 9.14 -14.19 -0.52
C PRO A 90 9.24 -13.33 -1.78
N LEU A 91 8.64 -12.14 -1.74
CA LEU A 91 8.66 -11.17 -2.83
C LEU A 91 9.54 -9.97 -2.51
N SER A 92 9.42 -9.41 -1.31
CA SER A 92 10.21 -8.25 -0.89
C SER A 92 10.22 -8.07 0.62
N ILE A 93 11.24 -7.39 1.13
CA ILE A 93 11.26 -6.82 2.48
C ILE A 93 11.31 -5.29 2.41
N SER A 94 10.79 -4.63 3.44
CA SER A 94 10.71 -3.17 3.51
C SER A 94 10.45 -2.68 4.93
N GLN A 95 10.76 -1.41 5.20
CA GLN A 95 10.54 -0.78 6.50
C GLN A 95 9.20 -0.04 6.56
N SER A 96 8.48 -0.19 7.68
CA SER A 96 7.35 0.68 8.05
C SER A 96 7.48 1.12 9.51
N GLY A 97 7.94 2.36 9.71
CA GLY A 97 8.36 2.84 11.03
C GLY A 97 9.54 2.01 11.55
N ASP A 98 9.43 1.45 12.74
CA ASP A 98 10.47 0.56 13.30
C ASP A 98 10.23 -0.93 12.97
N ASN A 99 9.23 -1.23 12.14
CA ASN A 99 8.86 -2.59 11.78
C ASN A 99 9.45 -2.99 10.43
N LEU A 100 9.82 -4.27 10.34
CA LEU A 100 10.07 -4.93 9.07
C LEU A 100 8.75 -5.47 8.51
N VAL A 101 8.54 -5.30 7.22
CA VAL A 101 7.44 -5.88 6.46
C VAL A 101 8.02 -6.89 5.49
N LEU A 102 7.60 -8.15 5.62
CA LEU A 102 7.86 -9.21 4.64
C LEU A 102 6.60 -9.40 3.79
N LEU A 103 6.73 -9.14 2.49
CA LEU A 103 5.70 -9.48 1.51
C LEU A 103 6.04 -10.83 0.87
N THR A 104 5.05 -11.71 0.83
CA THR A 104 5.11 -13.01 0.15
C THR A 104 4.05 -13.05 -0.95
N ASN A 105 3.97 -14.16 -1.68
CA ASN A 105 2.93 -14.36 -2.70
C ASN A 105 1.51 -14.52 -2.13
N GLU A 106 1.35 -14.83 -0.84
CA GLU A 106 0.04 -15.08 -0.21
C GLU A 106 -0.25 -14.15 0.97
N GLU A 107 0.78 -13.75 1.69
CA GLU A 107 0.69 -13.03 2.97
C GLU A 107 1.65 -11.84 3.07
N GLU A 108 1.24 -10.86 3.86
CA GLU A 108 2.07 -9.78 4.40
C GLU A 108 2.30 -10.02 5.89
N MET A 109 3.56 -9.97 6.33
CA MET A 109 3.96 -10.21 7.73
C MET A 109 4.75 -9.03 8.27
N LEU A 110 4.41 -8.57 9.47
CA LEU A 110 5.09 -7.49 10.16
C LEU A 110 5.92 -8.06 11.31
N TYR A 111 7.17 -7.65 11.42
CA TYR A 111 8.06 -7.97 12.54
C TYR A 111 8.45 -6.70 13.28
N SER A 112 8.28 -6.69 14.61
CA SER A 112 8.61 -5.57 15.49
C SER A 112 9.74 -5.98 16.43
N GLY A 113 10.90 -5.32 16.32
CA GLY A 113 12.05 -5.59 17.21
C GLY A 113 12.47 -7.07 17.23
N GLY A 114 12.46 -7.73 16.08
CA GLY A 114 12.85 -9.15 15.97
C GLY A 114 11.77 -10.17 16.34
N ASN A 115 10.56 -9.73 16.71
CA ASN A 115 9.46 -10.64 17.04
C ASN A 115 8.37 -10.58 15.96
N ALA A 116 7.74 -11.73 15.69
CA ALA A 116 6.59 -11.79 14.80
C ALA A 116 5.43 -10.95 15.37
N GLY A 117 4.95 -10.00 14.56
CA GLY A 117 3.79 -9.17 14.82
C GLY A 117 2.56 -9.74 14.13
N HIS A 118 1.90 -8.90 13.32
CA HIS A 118 0.70 -9.30 12.57
C HIS A 118 1.05 -10.00 11.26
N HIS A 119 0.23 -10.98 10.86
CA HIS A 119 0.21 -11.54 9.52
C HIS A 119 -1.15 -11.27 8.85
N PHE A 120 -1.13 -11.09 7.55
CA PHE A 120 -2.29 -10.69 6.76
C PHE A 120 -2.32 -11.44 5.44
N ASN A 121 -3.32 -12.31 5.25
CA ASN A 121 -3.54 -12.95 3.97
C ASN A 121 -4.19 -11.96 2.98
N HIS A 122 -3.52 -11.65 1.87
CA HIS A 122 -3.98 -10.63 0.93
C HIS A 122 -4.72 -11.21 -0.28
N ARG A 123 -4.48 -12.48 -0.64
CA ARG A 123 -5.12 -13.15 -1.81
C ARG A 123 -4.99 -12.37 -3.13
N PHE A 124 -3.88 -11.66 -3.29
CA PHE A 124 -3.59 -10.83 -4.47
C PHE A 124 -2.69 -11.61 -5.42
N THR A 125 -2.88 -11.42 -6.72
CA THR A 125 -2.08 -12.13 -7.73
C THR A 125 -0.70 -11.47 -7.89
N ASN A 126 -0.66 -10.13 -7.89
CA ASN A 126 0.58 -9.36 -8.00
C ASN A 126 0.62 -8.31 -6.88
N PRO A 127 0.84 -8.72 -5.62
CA PRO A 127 0.87 -7.78 -4.51
C PRO A 127 2.06 -6.81 -4.63
N VAL A 128 1.80 -5.54 -4.33
CA VAL A 128 2.82 -4.49 -4.25
C VAL A 128 2.59 -3.70 -2.96
N VAL A 129 3.68 -3.39 -2.26
CA VAL A 129 3.64 -2.65 -0.99
C VAL A 129 4.15 -1.21 -1.17
N ARG A 130 3.53 -0.28 -0.44
CA ARG A 130 3.97 1.10 -0.20
C ARG A 130 3.80 1.45 1.27
N GLN A 131 4.76 2.15 1.86
CA GLN A 131 4.80 2.40 3.29
C GLN A 131 5.06 3.88 3.55
N ALA A 132 4.34 4.45 4.52
CA ALA A 132 4.57 5.78 5.06
C ALA A 132 3.82 5.95 6.39
N GLY A 133 4.32 6.76 7.31
CA GLY A 133 3.61 7.11 8.54
C GLY A 133 3.18 5.93 9.43
N GLY A 134 3.92 4.81 9.37
CA GLY A 134 3.60 3.56 10.07
C GLY A 134 2.34 2.85 9.53
N ARG A 135 2.03 3.07 8.26
CA ARG A 135 1.00 2.35 7.50
C ARG A 135 1.64 1.63 6.33
N ILE A 136 0.97 0.57 5.90
CA ILE A 136 1.37 -0.28 4.80
C ILE A 136 0.17 -0.35 3.87
N LEU A 137 0.30 0.17 2.65
CA LEU A 137 -0.67 0.01 1.58
C LEU A 137 -0.20 -1.14 0.71
N THR A 138 -1.00 -2.21 0.65
CA THR A 138 -0.75 -3.36 -0.20
C THR A 138 -1.85 -3.48 -1.23
N TYR A 139 -1.51 -3.56 -2.52
CA TYR A 139 -2.49 -3.59 -3.61
C TYR A 139 -2.15 -4.65 -4.66
N ASP A 140 -3.18 -5.15 -5.34
CA ASP A 140 -3.05 -6.12 -6.43
C ASP A 140 -2.82 -5.41 -7.75
N ARG A 141 -1.56 -5.31 -8.21
CA ARG A 141 -1.24 -4.65 -9.47
C ARG A 141 -1.83 -5.42 -10.65
N GLY A 142 -2.71 -4.77 -11.41
CA GLY A 142 -3.52 -5.38 -12.46
C GLY A 142 -4.79 -6.07 -11.95
N GLY A 143 -4.93 -6.27 -10.64
CA GLY A 143 -6.15 -6.69 -9.98
C GLY A 143 -6.96 -5.50 -9.47
N TYR A 144 -7.86 -5.73 -8.51
CA TYR A 144 -8.79 -4.71 -8.01
C TYR A 144 -8.70 -4.47 -6.51
N GLY A 145 -8.06 -5.38 -5.76
CA GLY A 145 -8.01 -5.32 -4.30
C GLY A 145 -6.89 -4.46 -3.78
N TYR A 146 -7.14 -3.77 -2.67
CA TYR A 146 -6.11 -3.10 -1.89
C TYR A 146 -6.46 -3.13 -0.41
N ARG A 147 -5.44 -3.05 0.44
CA ARG A 147 -5.57 -3.08 1.89
C ARG A 147 -4.58 -2.12 2.54
N ILE A 148 -4.94 -1.63 3.72
CA ILE A 148 -4.08 -0.79 4.55
C ILE A 148 -3.94 -1.45 5.91
N ASP A 149 -2.70 -1.76 6.28
CA ASP A 149 -2.34 -2.42 7.53
C ASP A 149 -1.37 -1.57 8.35
N SER A 150 -1.09 -2.02 9.56
CA SER A 150 -0.14 -1.41 10.48
C SER A 150 0.29 -2.39 11.56
N GLY A 151 1.25 -1.97 12.40
CA GLY A 151 1.61 -2.70 13.61
C GLY A 151 0.48 -2.86 14.65
N SER A 152 -0.69 -2.21 14.48
CA SER A 152 -1.87 -2.41 15.32
C SER A 152 -2.95 -3.30 14.68
N GLY A 153 -2.69 -3.88 13.51
CA GLY A 153 -3.66 -4.66 12.75
C GLY A 153 -4.16 -3.97 11.46
N LEU A 154 -5.16 -4.60 10.86
CA LEU A 154 -5.86 -4.18 9.64
C LEU A 154 -6.64 -2.86 9.87
N HIS A 155 -6.45 -1.88 8.99
CA HIS A 155 -7.23 -0.63 8.97
C HIS A 155 -8.30 -0.60 7.88
N LEU A 156 -7.99 -1.12 6.70
CA LEU A 156 -8.91 -1.12 5.55
C LEU A 156 -8.64 -2.33 4.66
N ASN A 157 -9.68 -2.99 4.18
CA ASN A 157 -9.63 -3.94 3.06
C ASN A 157 -10.74 -3.57 2.09
N SER A 158 -10.40 -3.25 0.84
CA SER A 158 -11.32 -2.67 -0.13
C SER A 158 -10.94 -3.06 -1.56
N ARG A 159 -11.78 -2.65 -2.51
CA ARG A 159 -11.60 -2.90 -3.94
C ARG A 159 -11.95 -1.67 -4.77
N MET A 160 -11.22 -1.49 -5.86
CA MET A 160 -11.54 -0.51 -6.91
C MET A 160 -12.49 -1.13 -7.95
N GLU A 161 -13.27 -0.29 -8.62
CA GLU A 161 -14.10 -0.72 -9.76
C GLU A 161 -13.25 -1.13 -10.98
N ASN A 162 -12.14 -0.42 -11.18
CA ASN A 162 -11.20 -0.63 -12.27
C ASN A 162 -9.88 -1.24 -11.77
N THR A 163 -9.11 -1.85 -12.67
CA THR A 163 -7.85 -2.49 -12.31
C THR A 163 -6.82 -1.47 -11.82
N ILE A 164 -6.16 -1.77 -10.72
CA ILE A 164 -5.13 -0.95 -10.08
C ILE A 164 -3.84 -1.00 -10.90
N LEU A 165 -3.22 0.15 -11.12
CA LEU A 165 -1.93 0.31 -11.80
C LEU A 165 -0.80 0.52 -10.79
N THR A 166 -0.98 1.46 -9.87
CA THR A 166 -0.05 1.80 -8.80
C THR A 166 -0.81 2.48 -7.66
N GLY A 167 -0.13 2.73 -6.55
CA GLY A 167 -0.69 3.49 -5.43
C GLY A 167 0.41 4.10 -4.58
N THR A 168 0.03 4.97 -3.65
CA THR A 168 0.93 5.56 -2.66
C THR A 168 0.18 5.82 -1.36
N ILE A 169 0.91 5.89 -0.26
CA ILE A 169 0.41 6.32 1.05
C ILE A 169 1.34 7.39 1.60
N SER A 170 0.81 8.35 2.35
CA SER A 170 1.55 9.49 2.88
C SER A 170 1.85 9.33 4.37
N GLU A 171 2.78 10.15 4.87
CA GLU A 171 3.11 10.24 6.30
C GLU A 171 1.91 10.57 7.20
N LYS A 172 0.93 11.33 6.66
CA LYS A 172 -0.32 11.67 7.34
C LYS A 172 -1.47 10.71 7.04
N ARG A 173 -1.17 9.59 6.37
CA ARG A 173 -2.05 8.43 6.13
C ARG A 173 -3.15 8.69 5.11
N SER A 174 -3.07 9.76 4.33
CA SER A 174 -3.83 9.84 3.08
C SER A 174 -3.17 8.91 2.06
N TYR A 175 -3.96 8.39 1.13
CA TYR A 175 -3.45 7.46 0.13
C TYR A 175 -4.08 7.74 -1.22
N ALA A 176 -3.42 7.35 -2.30
CA ALA A 176 -3.94 7.48 -3.65
C ALA A 176 -3.81 6.15 -4.39
N ILE A 177 -4.83 5.80 -5.15
CA ILE A 177 -4.87 4.60 -5.98
C ILE A 177 -5.05 5.02 -7.43
N VAL A 178 -4.18 4.51 -8.29
CA VAL A 178 -4.23 4.74 -9.74
C VAL A 178 -4.93 3.57 -10.39
N THR A 179 -5.92 3.83 -11.24
CA THR A 179 -6.65 2.79 -11.97
C THR A 179 -6.67 3.02 -13.47
N LYS A 180 -6.82 1.93 -14.23
CA LYS A 180 -7.17 2.03 -15.66
C LYS A 180 -8.54 2.69 -15.82
N GLU A 181 -8.73 3.36 -16.95
CA GLU A 181 -9.99 3.98 -17.30
C GLU A 181 -10.34 3.65 -18.75
N ALA A 182 -11.63 3.56 -19.06
CA ALA A 182 -12.07 3.17 -20.40
C ALA A 182 -11.88 4.30 -21.45
N ARG A 183 -11.89 5.56 -21.01
CA ARG A 183 -11.87 6.75 -21.88
C ARG A 183 -10.70 7.71 -21.60
N TYR A 184 -9.86 7.37 -20.63
CA TYR A 184 -8.72 8.16 -20.19
C TYR A 184 -7.50 7.26 -20.12
N ALA A 185 -6.30 7.85 -20.15
CA ALA A 185 -5.06 7.07 -19.98
C ALA A 185 -4.99 6.40 -18.59
N GLY A 186 -5.62 7.01 -17.60
CA GLY A 186 -5.82 6.48 -16.26
C GLY A 186 -6.44 7.53 -15.36
N SER A 187 -6.77 7.15 -14.14
CA SER A 187 -7.22 8.07 -13.09
C SER A 187 -6.49 7.82 -11.78
N VAL A 188 -6.40 8.86 -10.95
CA VAL A 188 -5.90 8.80 -9.57
C VAL A 188 -7.04 9.20 -8.64
N THR A 189 -7.43 8.32 -7.73
CA THR A 189 -8.36 8.66 -6.65
C THR A 189 -7.58 8.81 -5.35
N VAL A 190 -7.71 9.97 -4.70
CA VAL A 190 -7.07 10.29 -3.42
C VAL A 190 -8.08 10.16 -2.30
N TYR A 191 -7.70 9.47 -1.24
CA TYR A 191 -8.49 9.23 -0.05
C TYR A 191 -7.82 9.83 1.18
N SER A 192 -8.63 10.34 2.09
CA SER A 192 -8.18 10.78 3.40
C SER A 192 -7.82 9.58 4.29
N LYS A 193 -7.13 9.85 5.40
CA LYS A 193 -6.92 8.86 6.48
C LYS A 193 -8.20 8.23 7.04
N GLY A 194 -9.36 8.85 6.81
CA GLY A 194 -10.69 8.37 7.19
C GLY A 194 -11.37 7.53 6.11
N ASN A 195 -10.68 7.23 5.01
CA ASN A 195 -11.17 6.50 3.84
C ASN A 195 -12.26 7.25 3.05
N GLU A 196 -12.32 8.57 3.19
CA GLU A 196 -13.20 9.43 2.38
C GLU A 196 -12.45 9.89 1.12
N GLU A 197 -13.11 9.82 -0.03
CA GLU A 197 -12.57 10.35 -1.29
C GLU A 197 -12.43 11.88 -1.18
N ILE A 198 -11.23 12.38 -1.46
CA ILE A 198 -10.88 13.81 -1.47
C ILE A 198 -10.99 14.38 -2.88
N LEU A 199 -10.46 13.64 -3.86
CA LEU A 199 -10.32 14.06 -5.24
C LEU A 199 -10.18 12.83 -6.13
N LYS A 200 -10.77 12.88 -7.33
CA LYS A 200 -10.40 12.01 -8.44
C LYS A 200 -9.87 12.88 -9.59
N TRP A 201 -8.68 12.53 -10.10
CA TRP A 201 -8.02 13.23 -11.21
C TRP A 201 -7.86 12.29 -12.40
N TYR A 202 -8.07 12.80 -13.61
CA TYR A 202 -7.99 12.02 -14.84
C TYR A 202 -6.84 12.50 -15.72
N SER A 203 -5.99 11.57 -16.16
CA SER A 203 -5.03 11.86 -17.22
C SER A 203 -5.68 11.68 -18.58
N ALA A 204 -5.78 12.75 -19.35
CA ALA A 204 -6.45 12.74 -20.65
C ALA A 204 -5.86 11.70 -21.61
N SER A 205 -4.55 11.81 -21.89
CA SER A 205 -3.87 10.99 -22.91
C SER A 205 -2.50 10.45 -22.48
N GLU A 206 -1.98 10.87 -21.33
CA GLU A 206 -0.62 10.52 -20.88
C GLU A 206 -0.70 9.39 -19.84
N GLN A 207 0.09 8.33 -20.02
CA GLN A 207 0.03 7.18 -19.11
C GLN A 207 0.62 7.56 -17.76
N ILE A 208 -0.07 7.23 -16.67
CA ILE A 208 0.40 7.51 -15.31
C ILE A 208 1.45 6.45 -14.96
N ALA A 209 2.67 6.88 -14.69
CA ALA A 209 3.78 6.02 -14.29
C ALA A 209 3.81 5.82 -12.77
N ASP A 210 3.73 6.92 -12.00
CA ASP A 210 3.74 6.86 -10.53
C ASP A 210 3.10 8.09 -9.88
N VAL A 211 2.78 7.98 -8.59
CA VAL A 211 2.13 9.04 -7.80
C VAL A 211 2.77 9.17 -6.42
N ALA A 212 2.79 10.40 -5.88
CA ALA A 212 3.25 10.66 -4.52
C ALA A 212 2.40 11.77 -3.87
N ILE A 213 2.19 11.69 -2.56
CA ILE A 213 1.47 12.72 -1.78
C ILE A 213 2.49 13.46 -0.93
N SER A 214 2.41 14.79 -0.89
CA SER A 214 3.33 15.60 -0.11
C SER A 214 3.22 15.29 1.39
N PRO A 215 4.30 15.47 2.19
CA PRO A 215 4.30 15.05 3.60
C PRO A 215 3.24 15.78 4.45
N ASP A 216 2.75 16.93 3.98
CA ASP A 216 1.71 17.71 4.62
C ASP A 216 0.29 17.39 4.15
N ASP A 217 0.10 16.42 3.24
CA ASP A 217 -1.14 16.04 2.54
C ASP A 217 -1.78 17.18 1.72
N ARG A 218 -0.98 18.16 1.32
CA ARG A 218 -1.49 19.31 0.55
C ARG A 218 -1.49 19.06 -0.94
N TYR A 219 -0.51 18.32 -1.44
CA TYR A 219 -0.28 18.17 -2.86
C TYR A 219 -0.23 16.71 -3.27
N LEU A 220 -0.87 16.39 -4.39
CA LEU A 220 -0.65 15.16 -5.14
C LEU A 220 0.31 15.49 -6.29
N ALA A 221 1.37 14.71 -6.44
CA ALA A 221 2.21 14.71 -7.63
C ALA A 221 1.91 13.46 -8.47
N VAL A 222 1.74 13.64 -9.78
CA VAL A 222 1.44 12.57 -10.74
C VAL A 222 2.47 12.63 -11.86
N ALA A 223 3.30 11.59 -11.96
CA ALA A 223 4.25 11.44 -13.04
C ALA A 223 3.57 10.71 -14.21
N CYS A 224 3.50 11.39 -15.35
CA CYS A 224 2.90 10.89 -16.57
C CYS A 224 3.94 10.79 -17.68
N VAL A 225 3.76 9.82 -18.58
CA VAL A 225 4.53 9.65 -19.81
C VAL A 225 3.63 9.85 -21.02
N GLY A 226 4.10 10.66 -21.96
CA GLY A 226 3.43 10.90 -23.23
C GLY A 226 4.44 11.15 -24.36
N PHE A 227 3.92 11.63 -25.49
CA PHE A 227 4.71 12.02 -26.65
C PHE A 227 4.28 13.39 -27.15
N GLU A 228 5.25 14.26 -27.40
CA GLU A 228 5.03 15.58 -28.00
C GLU A 228 5.96 15.72 -29.20
N GLY A 229 5.38 15.99 -30.38
CA GLY A 229 6.17 16.09 -31.62
C GLY A 229 6.94 14.82 -32.00
N GLY A 230 6.47 13.64 -31.56
CA GLY A 230 7.15 12.35 -31.79
C GLY A 230 8.29 12.04 -30.83
N VAL A 231 8.57 12.92 -29.85
CA VAL A 231 9.58 12.73 -28.82
C VAL A 231 8.90 12.37 -27.50
N LEU A 232 9.50 11.46 -26.74
CA LEU A 232 9.07 11.13 -25.38
C LEU A 232 9.05 12.42 -24.53
N SER A 233 7.91 12.73 -23.94
CA SER A 233 7.73 13.90 -23.08
C SER A 233 7.05 13.43 -21.79
N SER A 234 7.76 13.53 -20.69
CA SER A 234 7.22 13.19 -19.37
C SER A 234 6.81 14.45 -18.64
N LYS A 235 5.66 14.38 -17.98
CA LYS A 235 5.10 15.50 -17.24
C LYS A 235 4.85 15.11 -15.80
N LEU A 236 5.15 16.04 -14.91
CA LEU A 236 4.82 15.96 -13.50
C LEU A 236 3.72 16.98 -13.22
N TYR A 237 2.51 16.48 -13.00
CA TYR A 237 1.38 17.30 -12.58
C TYR A 237 1.37 17.41 -11.06
N VAL A 238 1.25 18.63 -10.54
CA VAL A 238 1.10 18.88 -9.10
C VAL A 238 -0.29 19.46 -8.86
N ILE A 239 -1.10 18.79 -8.04
CA ILE A 239 -2.50 19.13 -7.78
C ILE A 239 -2.66 19.54 -6.32
N ASP A 240 -3.34 20.66 -6.05
CA ASP A 240 -3.61 21.15 -4.67
C ASP A 240 -4.89 20.50 -4.13
N LEU A 241 -4.72 19.51 -3.26
CA LEU A 241 -5.82 18.71 -2.69
C LEU A 241 -6.78 19.56 -1.84
N LYS A 242 -6.33 20.70 -1.32
CA LYS A 242 -7.22 21.62 -0.56
C LYS A 242 -8.18 22.40 -1.45
N ARG A 243 -7.83 22.58 -2.74
CA ARG A 243 -8.71 23.26 -3.69
C ARG A 243 -9.85 22.35 -4.16
N GLN A 244 -9.72 21.03 -4.00
CA GLN A 244 -10.66 20.04 -4.53
C GLN A 244 -11.01 20.31 -6.01
N SER A 245 -9.99 20.69 -6.78
CA SER A 245 -10.07 20.96 -8.21
C SER A 245 -9.10 20.04 -8.94
N GLU A 246 -9.51 19.59 -10.12
CA GLU A 246 -8.66 18.78 -11.02
C GLU A 246 -7.60 19.64 -11.73
N GLU A 247 -7.68 20.97 -11.63
CA GLU A 247 -6.70 21.87 -12.22
C GLU A 247 -5.33 21.74 -11.52
N ALA A 248 -4.31 21.44 -12.32
CA ALA A 248 -2.95 21.37 -11.84
C ALA A 248 -2.48 22.75 -11.34
N LYS A 249 -1.92 22.78 -10.13
CA LYS A 249 -1.22 23.92 -9.57
C LYS A 249 0.08 24.21 -10.33
N ALA A 250 0.76 23.16 -10.79
CA ALA A 250 1.97 23.25 -11.60
C ALA A 250 2.05 22.03 -12.54
N VAL A 251 2.68 22.23 -13.69
CA VAL A 251 3.02 21.17 -14.64
C VAL A 251 4.49 21.34 -15.02
N ILE A 252 5.30 20.34 -14.70
CA ILE A 252 6.74 20.35 -14.95
C ILE A 252 7.04 19.33 -16.04
N THR A 253 7.87 19.69 -17.02
CA THR A 253 8.17 18.82 -18.17
C THR A 253 9.62 18.34 -18.12
N PHE A 254 9.80 17.03 -18.30
CA PHE A 254 11.07 16.33 -18.44
C PHE A 254 11.13 15.71 -19.86
N SER A 255 11.69 16.46 -20.80
CA SER A 255 11.80 16.02 -22.20
C SER A 255 12.84 14.91 -22.35
N GLY A 256 12.49 13.84 -23.08
CA GLY A 256 13.40 12.74 -23.37
C GLY A 256 13.75 11.85 -22.17
N ALA A 257 12.97 11.92 -21.08
CA ALA A 257 13.19 11.11 -19.88
C ALA A 257 11.93 10.29 -19.58
N LEU A 258 12.06 8.99 -19.33
CA LEU A 258 10.97 8.08 -18.96
C LEU A 258 10.81 8.06 -17.44
N PRO A 259 9.64 8.35 -16.86
CA PRO A 259 9.46 8.34 -15.41
C PRO A 259 9.36 6.89 -14.89
N VAL A 260 10.05 6.60 -13.80
CA VAL A 260 10.11 5.27 -13.19
C VAL A 260 9.49 5.25 -11.81
N ALA A 261 9.87 6.20 -10.95
CA ALA A 261 9.38 6.27 -9.58
C ALA A 261 9.38 7.71 -9.06
N LEU A 262 8.41 8.02 -8.20
CA LEU A 262 8.17 9.36 -7.71
C LEU A 262 8.13 9.38 -6.19
N ASP A 263 8.81 10.35 -5.57
CA ASP A 263 8.73 10.53 -4.12
C ASP A 263 8.78 12.00 -3.70
N TYR A 264 8.08 12.31 -2.62
CA TYR A 264 8.18 13.59 -1.93
C TYR A 264 9.18 13.49 -0.78
N LYS A 265 10.22 14.31 -0.82
CA LYS A 265 11.17 14.42 0.29
C LYS A 265 10.55 15.18 1.46
N LYS A 266 11.10 14.97 2.66
CA LYS A 266 10.69 15.62 3.91
C LYS A 266 10.74 17.16 3.84
N ASN A 267 11.67 17.71 3.05
CA ASN A 267 11.78 19.15 2.83
C ASN A 267 10.68 19.70 1.88
N GLY A 268 9.92 18.83 1.22
CA GLY A 268 8.86 19.14 0.27
C GLY A 268 9.28 19.18 -1.20
N GLN A 269 10.56 18.89 -1.51
CA GLN A 269 11.00 18.66 -2.89
C GLN A 269 10.39 17.38 -3.44
N ILE A 270 10.22 17.34 -4.76
CA ILE A 270 9.80 16.14 -5.48
C ILE A 270 11.03 15.57 -6.17
N HIS A 271 11.30 14.29 -5.95
CA HIS A 271 12.32 13.54 -6.68
C HIS A 271 11.61 12.57 -7.63
N LEU A 272 11.88 12.70 -8.92
CA LEU A 272 11.41 11.82 -9.98
C LEU A 272 12.59 11.03 -10.52
N VAL A 273 12.67 9.74 -10.21
CA VAL A 273 13.63 8.84 -10.86
C VAL A 273 13.12 8.60 -12.28
N THR A 274 13.97 8.91 -13.25
CA THR A 274 13.75 8.59 -14.67
C THR A 274 14.78 7.57 -15.13
N ASP A 275 14.78 7.19 -16.41
CA ASP A 275 15.78 6.33 -17.05
C ASP A 275 17.14 7.01 -17.33
N VAL A 276 17.20 8.35 -17.30
CA VAL A 276 18.40 9.15 -17.63
C VAL A 276 18.92 10.00 -16.46
N GLY A 277 18.18 10.09 -15.36
CA GLY A 277 18.52 10.93 -14.22
C GLY A 277 17.46 10.98 -13.13
N VAL A 278 17.77 11.70 -12.05
CA VAL A 278 16.78 12.09 -11.03
C VAL A 278 16.37 13.53 -11.27
N GLY A 279 15.12 13.74 -11.69
CA GLY A 279 14.50 15.05 -11.73
C GLY A 279 14.18 15.55 -10.33
N ILE A 280 14.62 16.76 -10.00
CA ILE A 280 14.44 17.39 -8.68
C ILE A 280 13.62 18.66 -8.89
N VAL A 281 12.45 18.74 -8.27
CA VAL A 281 11.57 19.91 -8.32
C VAL A 281 11.51 20.56 -6.94
N SER A 282 11.68 21.89 -6.90
CA SER A 282 11.62 22.65 -5.65
C SER A 282 10.25 22.58 -4.98
N LYS A 283 10.21 22.79 -3.66
CA LYS A 283 8.99 22.73 -2.84
C LYS A 283 7.86 23.66 -3.32
N ASP A 284 8.23 24.82 -3.85
CA ASP A 284 7.32 25.82 -4.39
C ASP A 284 6.99 25.59 -5.87
N PHE A 285 7.56 24.55 -6.46
CA PHE A 285 7.43 24.15 -7.87
C PHE A 285 7.94 25.19 -8.87
N SER A 286 8.76 26.14 -8.42
CA SER A 286 9.25 27.25 -9.25
C SER A 286 10.53 26.91 -10.03
N SER A 287 11.25 25.87 -9.61
CA SER A 287 12.49 25.45 -10.25
C SER A 287 12.60 23.93 -10.35
N GLN A 288 13.34 23.49 -11.36
CA GLN A 288 13.68 22.09 -11.55
C GLN A 288 15.13 21.93 -12.02
N ARG A 289 15.73 20.79 -11.72
CA ARG A 289 17.03 20.35 -12.22
C ARG A 289 17.08 18.84 -12.35
N THR A 290 18.10 18.32 -13.03
CA THR A 290 18.30 16.87 -13.18
C THR A 290 19.68 16.48 -12.70
N ALA A 291 19.75 15.56 -11.74
CA ALA A 291 20.96 14.84 -11.41
C ALA A 291 21.10 13.67 -12.40
N ALA A 292 21.81 13.91 -13.50
CA ALA A 292 21.98 12.93 -14.57
C ALA A 292 22.97 11.82 -14.18
N TYR A 293 22.77 10.64 -14.76
CA TYR A 293 23.71 9.53 -14.64
C TYR A 293 23.96 8.92 -16.03
N ALA A 294 25.14 8.33 -16.23
CA ALA A 294 25.62 7.94 -17.56
C ALA A 294 25.18 6.53 -18.01
N ASN A 295 24.93 5.65 -17.03
CA ASN A 295 24.69 4.22 -17.26
C ASN A 295 23.21 3.88 -17.07
N GLY A 296 22.79 2.69 -17.50
CA GLY A 296 21.39 2.28 -17.39
C GLY A 296 20.94 2.17 -15.92
N LEU A 297 19.73 2.65 -15.63
CA LEU A 297 19.08 2.45 -14.33
C LEU A 297 18.96 0.95 -14.03
N TYR A 298 19.49 0.54 -12.88
CA TYR A 298 19.35 -0.82 -12.38
C TYR A 298 18.38 -0.88 -11.19
N GLN A 299 18.59 -0.02 -10.20
CA GLN A 299 17.77 0.04 -8.99
C GLN A 299 17.73 1.46 -8.44
N TYR A 300 16.74 1.77 -7.62
CA TYR A 300 16.67 3.01 -6.85
C TYR A 300 16.25 2.71 -5.41
N HIS A 301 16.62 3.60 -4.49
CA HIS A 301 16.17 3.57 -3.10
C HIS A 301 15.87 4.99 -2.64
N PHE A 302 14.64 5.21 -2.16
CA PHE A 302 14.22 6.49 -1.61
C PHE A 302 14.40 6.51 -0.10
N THR A 303 14.92 7.62 0.41
CA THR A 303 14.82 7.96 1.83
C THR A 303 14.06 9.27 1.98
N ASN A 304 13.80 9.64 3.24
CA ASN A 304 13.15 10.90 3.59
C ASN A 304 13.88 12.15 3.05
N ASP A 305 15.21 12.10 2.92
CA ASP A 305 16.05 13.26 2.55
C ASP A 305 16.88 13.02 1.29
N ARG A 306 16.97 11.78 0.79
CA ARG A 306 17.86 11.41 -0.30
C ARG A 306 17.20 10.50 -1.32
N THR A 307 17.88 10.33 -2.43
CA THR A 307 17.60 9.32 -3.44
C THR A 307 18.91 8.70 -3.86
N TYR A 308 18.98 7.38 -3.76
CA TYR A 308 20.06 6.58 -4.29
C TYR A 308 19.62 5.94 -5.60
N VAL A 309 20.48 6.01 -6.61
CA VAL A 309 20.28 5.37 -7.90
C VAL A 309 21.49 4.52 -8.21
N LEU A 310 21.24 3.24 -8.45
CA LEU A 310 22.25 2.29 -8.90
C LEU A 310 22.15 2.19 -10.40
N THR A 311 23.31 2.36 -11.04
CA THR A 311 23.44 2.29 -12.49
C THR A 311 24.48 1.25 -12.84
N THR A 312 24.23 0.54 -13.92
CA THR A 312 25.11 -0.54 -14.38
C THR A 312 25.47 -0.33 -15.85
N ASP A 313 26.72 -0.67 -16.19
CA ASP A 313 27.10 -0.72 -17.60
C ASP A 313 26.36 -1.86 -18.33
N THR A 314 26.39 -1.85 -19.66
CA THR A 314 25.68 -2.84 -20.49
C THR A 314 26.11 -4.29 -20.27
N ASN A 315 27.26 -4.52 -19.63
CA ASN A 315 27.79 -5.86 -19.35
C ASN A 315 27.64 -6.26 -17.86
N SER A 316 27.03 -5.40 -17.05
CA SER A 316 26.90 -5.54 -15.60
C SER A 316 28.21 -5.80 -14.84
N VAL A 317 29.32 -5.27 -15.36
CA VAL A 317 30.66 -5.49 -14.77
C VAL A 317 30.95 -4.47 -13.68
N SER A 318 30.43 -3.24 -13.82
CA SER A 318 30.59 -2.17 -12.84
C SER A 318 29.26 -1.52 -12.48
N CYS A 319 28.98 -1.47 -11.17
CA CYS A 319 27.87 -0.71 -10.62
C CYS A 319 28.38 0.64 -10.10
N SER A 320 27.66 1.71 -10.42
CA SER A 320 27.87 3.02 -9.81
C SER A 320 26.64 3.44 -9.04
N ILE A 321 26.85 4.02 -7.87
CA ILE A 321 25.78 4.59 -7.07
C ILE A 321 25.86 6.12 -7.13
N LEU A 322 24.77 6.73 -7.59
CA LEU A 322 24.50 8.16 -7.47
C LEU A 322 23.66 8.38 -6.21
N MET A 323 24.06 9.31 -5.37
CA MET A 323 23.25 9.84 -4.27
C MET A 323 22.97 11.31 -4.55
N THR A 324 21.72 11.73 -4.37
CA THR A 324 21.36 13.16 -4.31
C THR A 324 20.43 13.46 -3.13
N ASP A 325 20.67 14.60 -2.49
CA ASP A 325 19.81 15.19 -1.45
C ASP A 325 18.96 16.36 -1.97
N GLY A 326 18.91 16.55 -3.29
CA GLY A 326 18.21 17.65 -3.94
C GLY A 326 19.11 18.86 -4.24
N GLU A 327 20.23 19.02 -3.54
CA GLU A 327 21.17 20.15 -3.72
C GLU A 327 22.55 19.70 -4.19
N THR A 328 23.00 18.55 -3.69
CA THR A 328 24.30 17.96 -4.00
C THR A 328 24.13 16.60 -4.68
N GLU A 329 25.15 16.22 -5.46
CA GLU A 329 25.32 14.87 -5.96
C GLU A 329 26.62 14.27 -5.44
N LYS A 330 26.60 12.96 -5.16
CA LYS A 330 27.80 12.17 -4.93
C LYS A 330 27.71 10.90 -5.76
N VAL A 331 28.85 10.47 -6.29
CA VAL A 331 28.95 9.26 -7.08
C VAL A 331 30.08 8.40 -6.53
N ALA A 332 29.80 7.12 -6.35
CA ALA A 332 30.82 6.12 -6.02
C ALA A 332 30.71 4.94 -6.97
N THR A 333 31.86 4.40 -7.38
CA THR A 333 31.93 3.16 -8.16
C THR A 333 32.12 2.00 -7.21
N LEU A 334 31.25 1.00 -7.32
CA LEU A 334 31.25 -0.21 -6.53
C LEU A 334 31.95 -1.32 -7.30
N LYS A 335 32.71 -2.15 -6.58
CA LYS A 335 33.39 -3.31 -7.19
C LYS A 335 32.48 -4.53 -7.10
N GLY A 336 32.22 -5.15 -8.24
CA GLY A 336 31.39 -6.35 -8.34
C GLY A 336 29.91 -6.05 -8.51
N GLU A 337 29.14 -7.13 -8.57
CA GLU A 337 27.68 -7.10 -8.69
C GLU A 337 27.04 -6.59 -7.40
N VAL A 338 26.03 -5.74 -7.54
CA VAL A 338 25.19 -5.26 -6.45
C VAL A 338 23.81 -5.88 -6.60
N LEU A 339 23.37 -6.57 -5.56
CA LEU A 339 22.10 -7.28 -5.53
C LEU A 339 20.98 -6.41 -4.97
N ASP A 340 21.28 -5.65 -3.90
CA ASP A 340 20.29 -4.79 -3.23
C ASP A 340 20.95 -3.68 -2.41
N VAL A 341 20.18 -2.66 -2.04
CA VAL A 341 20.62 -1.56 -1.17
C VAL A 341 19.55 -1.16 -0.16
N SER A 342 19.99 -0.80 1.05
CA SER A 342 19.10 -0.27 2.09
C SER A 342 19.82 0.76 2.96
N ASP A 343 19.11 1.80 3.39
CA ASP A 343 19.63 2.91 4.20
C ASP A 343 18.90 2.95 5.56
N ASN A 344 19.66 2.99 6.66
CA ASN A 344 19.09 3.05 8.02
C ASN A 344 19.09 4.47 8.62
N GLY A 345 19.28 5.50 7.80
CA GLY A 345 19.43 6.90 8.19
C GLY A 345 20.87 7.31 8.58
N LYS A 346 21.74 6.36 8.89
CA LYS A 346 23.15 6.62 9.25
C LYS A 346 24.11 6.15 8.17
N ASN A 347 23.94 4.92 7.73
CA ASN A 347 24.78 4.23 6.76
C ASN A 347 23.91 3.69 5.62
N LEU A 348 24.53 3.57 4.45
CA LEU A 348 24.00 2.82 3.34
C LEU A 348 24.64 1.43 3.31
N PHE A 349 23.81 0.41 3.21
CA PHE A 349 24.21 -0.99 3.12
C PHE A 349 24.06 -1.43 1.67
N VAL A 350 25.16 -1.92 1.09
CA VAL A 350 25.23 -2.37 -0.30
C VAL A 350 25.48 -3.86 -0.31
N LEU A 351 24.45 -4.64 -0.64
CA LEU A 351 24.55 -6.10 -0.74
C LEU A 351 25.25 -6.48 -2.05
N GLY A 352 26.41 -7.11 -1.93
CA GLY A 352 27.02 -7.91 -3.00
C GLY A 352 26.79 -9.40 -2.78
N LYS A 353 27.46 -10.23 -3.59
CA LYS A 353 27.26 -11.69 -3.59
C LYS A 353 27.50 -12.39 -2.24
N SER A 354 28.44 -11.93 -1.43
CA SER A 354 28.82 -12.61 -0.17
C SER A 354 29.17 -11.63 0.96
N VAL A 355 29.00 -10.34 0.70
CA VAL A 355 29.39 -9.26 1.61
C VAL A 355 28.42 -8.09 1.44
N ILE A 356 28.00 -7.49 2.56
CA ILE A 356 27.39 -6.18 2.57
C ILE A 356 28.49 -5.15 2.83
N THR A 357 28.68 -4.21 1.90
CA THR A 357 29.58 -3.08 2.10
C THR A 357 28.81 -1.96 2.79
N VAL A 358 29.33 -1.46 3.91
CA VAL A 358 28.74 -0.37 4.68
C VAL A 358 29.38 0.94 4.26
N LEU A 359 28.60 1.84 3.67
CA LEU A 359 29.02 3.17 3.26
C LEU A 359 28.47 4.22 4.23
N ASP A 360 29.27 5.26 4.48
CA ASP A 360 28.77 6.45 5.16
C ASP A 360 27.92 7.33 4.24
N ARG A 361 27.47 8.47 4.78
CA ARG A 361 26.65 9.46 4.06
C ARG A 361 27.42 10.21 2.96
N GLU A 362 28.73 10.01 2.87
CA GLU A 362 29.64 10.51 1.84
C GLU A 362 29.97 9.45 0.78
N LEU A 363 29.32 8.28 0.84
CA LEU A 363 29.58 7.10 0.00
C LEU A 363 30.99 6.52 0.18
N SER A 364 31.63 6.77 1.33
CA SER A 364 32.93 6.19 1.68
C SER A 364 32.73 4.89 2.47
N ALA A 365 33.49 3.86 2.12
CA ALA A 365 33.40 2.56 2.81
C ALA A 365 33.91 2.66 4.25
N THR A 366 33.09 2.21 5.19
CA THR A 366 33.37 2.22 6.63
C THR A 366 33.54 0.82 7.21
N GLY A 367 33.03 -0.21 6.53
CA GLY A 367 33.18 -1.59 6.95
C GLY A 367 32.48 -2.57 6.02
N THR A 368 32.52 -3.85 6.40
CA THR A 368 31.90 -4.94 5.64
C THR A 368 31.27 -5.95 6.58
N LEU A 369 30.12 -6.52 6.18
CA LEU A 369 29.45 -7.61 6.88
C LEU A 369 29.47 -8.85 5.99
N LYS A 370 29.91 -10.00 6.51
CA LYS A 370 29.85 -11.27 5.76
C LYS A 370 28.41 -11.77 5.73
N VAL A 371 27.97 -12.21 4.57
CA VAL A 371 26.64 -12.81 4.37
C VAL A 371 26.74 -14.05 3.50
N SER A 372 25.75 -14.95 3.63
CA SER A 372 25.67 -16.13 2.78
C SER A 372 25.32 -15.76 1.33
N ASN A 373 25.72 -16.61 0.38
CA ASN A 373 25.59 -16.35 -1.05
C ASN A 373 24.15 -16.47 -1.58
N ASP A 374 23.23 -16.98 -0.76
CA ASP A 374 21.80 -17.12 -1.07
C ASP A 374 20.96 -15.91 -0.64
N VAL A 375 21.56 -14.94 0.06
CA VAL A 375 20.93 -13.66 0.40
C VAL A 375 20.86 -12.81 -0.86
N TYR A 376 19.66 -12.35 -1.20
CA TYR A 376 19.41 -11.52 -2.38
C TYR A 376 18.70 -10.20 -2.07
N GLY A 377 18.21 -10.01 -0.84
CA GLY A 377 17.58 -8.76 -0.40
C GLY A 377 17.99 -8.40 1.02
N ILE A 378 18.06 -7.10 1.30
CA ILE A 378 18.37 -6.56 2.63
C ILE A 378 17.42 -5.43 3.01
N GLU A 379 17.15 -5.31 4.31
CA GLU A 379 16.52 -4.10 4.85
C GLU A 379 17.19 -3.70 6.16
N ALA A 380 17.76 -2.50 6.20
CA ALA A 380 18.49 -1.98 7.34
C ALA A 380 17.59 -1.07 8.18
N ILE A 381 17.27 -1.51 9.40
CA ILE A 381 16.36 -0.80 10.31
C ILE A 381 17.08 -0.58 11.63
N GLY A 382 17.39 0.69 11.93
CA GLY A 382 18.11 1.05 13.13
C GLY A 382 19.46 0.34 13.23
N GLY A 383 19.66 -0.43 14.31
CA GLY A 383 20.90 -1.17 14.58
C GLY A 383 20.99 -2.56 13.95
N SER A 384 20.02 -2.95 13.11
CA SER A 384 19.91 -4.29 12.54
C SER A 384 19.84 -4.25 11.01
N VAL A 385 20.33 -5.32 10.38
CA VAL A 385 20.14 -5.59 8.95
C VAL A 385 19.41 -6.92 8.82
N TYR A 386 18.24 -6.88 8.21
CA TYR A 386 17.45 -8.07 7.88
C TYR A 386 17.90 -8.62 6.53
N LEU A 387 18.03 -9.94 6.45
CA LEU A 387 18.61 -10.67 5.32
C LEU A 387 17.53 -11.58 4.73
N LEU A 388 17.19 -11.37 3.46
CA LEU A 388 16.22 -12.19 2.75
C LEU A 388 16.94 -13.18 1.83
N SER A 389 16.70 -14.48 2.06
CA SER A 389 17.07 -15.58 1.18
C SER A 389 15.81 -16.28 0.67
N SER A 390 15.96 -17.27 -0.22
CA SER A 390 14.81 -18.01 -0.74
C SER A 390 14.08 -18.83 0.32
N ASN A 391 14.79 -19.22 1.39
CA ASN A 391 14.31 -20.18 2.38
C ASN A 391 14.35 -19.64 3.81
N SER A 392 14.88 -18.43 4.03
CA SER A 392 14.95 -17.83 5.35
C SER A 392 14.89 -16.31 5.31
N LEU A 393 14.37 -15.74 6.38
CA LEU A 393 14.53 -14.34 6.73
C LEU A 393 15.33 -14.30 8.04
N ASP A 394 16.52 -13.70 7.99
CA ASP A 394 17.44 -13.63 9.13
C ASP A 394 17.70 -12.16 9.54
N VAL A 395 18.38 -11.96 10.67
CA VAL A 395 18.77 -10.65 11.17
C VAL A 395 20.18 -10.67 11.74
N MET A 396 20.95 -9.63 11.44
CA MET A 396 22.28 -9.43 12.01
C MET A 396 22.47 -8.00 12.50
N SER A 397 23.55 -7.76 13.24
CA SER A 397 23.92 -6.40 13.64
C SER A 397 24.35 -5.57 12.42
N ALA A 398 23.90 -4.32 12.38
CA ALA A 398 24.35 -3.32 11.40
C ALA A 398 25.75 -2.77 11.71
N ASP A 399 26.32 -3.12 12.87
CA ASP A 399 27.65 -2.70 13.31
C ASP A 399 28.69 -3.77 12.94
N PRO A 400 29.65 -3.47 12.04
CA PRO A 400 30.66 -4.44 11.61
C PRO A 400 31.46 -5.05 12.74
N GLU A 401 31.77 -4.29 13.79
CA GLU A 401 32.55 -4.79 14.92
C GLU A 401 31.78 -5.83 15.74
N LYS A 402 30.46 -5.67 15.87
CA LYS A 402 29.61 -6.60 16.63
C LYS A 402 29.18 -7.82 15.83
N ALA A 403 29.14 -7.71 14.51
CA ALA A 403 28.76 -8.82 13.63
C ALA A 403 29.78 -9.97 13.64
N GLU A 404 31.07 -9.65 13.81
CA GLU A 404 32.13 -10.67 13.87
C GLU A 404 32.05 -11.52 15.15
N GLU A 405 31.59 -10.96 16.28
CA GLU A 405 31.45 -11.69 17.55
C GLU A 405 30.27 -12.68 17.56
N SER A 406 29.27 -12.49 16.69
CA SER A 406 28.10 -13.38 16.60
C SER A 406 28.26 -14.59 15.67
N SER A 407 29.39 -14.72 14.97
CA SER A 407 29.67 -15.91 14.16
C SER A 407 30.13 -17.06 15.06
N PRO A 408 29.55 -18.28 14.98
CA PRO A 408 29.99 -19.39 15.82
C PRO A 408 31.46 -19.68 15.49
N ALA A 409 32.34 -19.50 16.48
CA ALA A 409 33.70 -19.97 16.41
C ALA A 409 33.65 -21.45 16.05
N SER A 410 34.23 -21.82 14.90
CA SER A 410 34.47 -23.21 14.56
C SER A 410 35.23 -23.85 15.72
N GLU A 411 34.59 -24.75 16.45
CA GLU A 411 35.27 -25.64 17.39
C GLU A 411 36.28 -26.45 16.59
N GLY A 412 37.53 -25.99 16.58
CA GLY A 412 38.66 -26.81 16.20
C GLY A 412 38.79 -27.91 17.25
N GLU A 413 38.42 -29.13 16.90
CA GLU A 413 38.78 -30.34 17.61
C GLU A 413 40.30 -30.36 17.83
N ASN A 414 40.74 -29.90 18.99
CA ASN A 414 42.10 -30.14 19.46
C ASN A 414 42.08 -31.44 20.26
N SER A 415 42.13 -32.57 19.55
CA SER A 415 42.33 -33.88 20.16
C SER A 415 43.80 -34.03 20.57
N ALA A 416 44.11 -33.68 21.82
CA ALA A 416 45.37 -34.05 22.46
C ALA A 416 45.34 -35.56 22.81
N PRO A 417 46.41 -36.33 22.55
CA PRO A 417 46.44 -37.76 22.87
C PRO A 417 46.68 -37.97 24.38
N GLN A 418 45.86 -38.85 24.99
CA GLN A 418 46.08 -39.33 26.35
C GLN A 418 47.36 -40.22 26.43
N PRO A 419 48.14 -40.14 27.52
CA PRO A 419 49.26 -41.04 27.74
C PRO A 419 48.76 -42.40 28.26
N ALA A 420 49.29 -43.47 27.69
CA ALA A 420 49.06 -44.84 28.15
C ALA A 420 49.68 -45.04 29.54
N ALA A 421 48.87 -45.45 30.51
CA ALA A 421 49.35 -45.95 31.79
C ALA A 421 49.79 -47.41 31.63
N SER A 422 51.01 -47.67 32.08
CA SER A 422 51.66 -48.98 32.25
C SER A 422 51.08 -49.81 33.39
#